data_AF-A0A0J7JXF2-F1
#
_entry.id   AF-A0A0J7JXF2-F1
#
_cell.length_a   1.000
_cell.length_b   1.000
_cell.length_c   1.000
_cell.angle_alpha   90.00
_cell.angle_beta   90.00
_cell.angle_gamma   90.00
#
_symmetry.space_group_name_H-M   'P 1'
#
loop_
_entity.id
_entity.type
_entity.pdbx_description
1 polymer ?
#
loop_
_entity_poly.entity_id
_entity_poly.type
_entity_poly.pdbx_seq_one_letter_code
_entity_poly.pdbx_strand_id
1 'polypeptide(L)'
;MMAAQEPQNYVAIERIIRIEETQPAKYVNPPQSILTKLPLEEGEAITTAIFWMLGKRPVIVQERHVNEAALDAQQKEALKNSIESPLSDQLLVFLGMAGVMTLVKEVRTTGPTANTEYLTKRWQAICATMGIRDEFAAGGRVTREMFDGMIKLLEAWQTWIKARANVRREILLLSIADIPDQAPDLVKKVLEQIKMVLYGYGLKSTEVMCGFTTSDSEALLIPQVNQQAVDLKRAVAELKEQHGPLYPYLRVFPLPGADRLHNRNYPDLYYAAVSTAVHNKDLGVEGRYQMTDVQTTTSKAVIDRMADRLLHARVGVDQVTIQNLAELGITLPRRRTGEEENDWVRDLAGELAEENSCFGFS
;
A
#
# COMPACT_ATOMS: atom_id res chain seq x y z
N MET A 1 30.35 18.86 40.41
CA MET A 1 29.12 18.07 40.60
C MET A 1 27.96 18.89 40.10
N MET A 2 27.51 18.66 38.86
CA MET A 2 26.33 19.32 38.30
C MET A 2 25.14 18.40 38.49
N ALA A 3 24.10 18.89 39.15
CA ALA A 3 22.85 18.16 39.36
C ALA A 3 22.13 17.99 38.02
N ALA A 4 21.80 16.74 37.69
CA ALA A 4 20.97 16.40 36.54
C ALA A 4 19.55 16.93 36.79
N GLN A 5 19.03 17.73 35.87
CA GLN A 5 17.62 18.11 35.83
C GLN A 5 16.79 16.87 35.49
N GLU A 6 15.82 16.57 36.35
CA GLU A 6 14.82 15.51 36.12
C GLU A 6 14.00 15.83 34.84
N PRO A 7 13.67 14.80 34.03
CA PRO A 7 12.81 15.01 32.87
C PRO A 7 11.42 15.41 33.35
N GLN A 8 10.94 16.56 32.85
CA GLN A 8 9.58 17.02 33.07
C GLN A 8 8.59 15.91 32.68
N ASN A 9 7.93 15.35 33.69
CA ASN A 9 6.82 14.41 33.54
C ASN A 9 5.63 15.13 32.90
N TYR A 10 5.59 15.15 31.56
CA TYR A 10 4.38 15.51 30.84
C TYR A 10 3.45 14.30 30.79
N VAL A 11 2.26 14.42 31.37
CA VAL A 11 1.17 13.47 31.16
C VAL A 11 0.60 13.77 29.77
N ALA A 12 0.65 12.80 28.87
CA ALA A 12 -0.03 12.91 27.58
C ALA A 12 -1.54 13.08 27.84
N ILE A 13 -2.05 14.30 27.63
CA ILE A 13 -3.49 14.52 27.63
C ILE A 13 -3.98 14.08 26.26
N GLU A 14 -4.61 12.90 26.19
CA GLU A 14 -5.39 12.49 25.02
C GLU A 14 -6.55 13.46 24.85
N ARG A 15 -6.32 14.54 24.09
CA ARG A 15 -7.40 15.41 23.63
C ARG A 15 -8.11 14.67 22.50
N ILE A 16 -9.21 14.00 22.82
CA ILE A 16 -10.19 13.58 21.81
C ILE A 16 -10.81 14.87 21.26
N ILE A 17 -10.18 15.47 20.25
CA ILE A 17 -10.77 16.57 19.49
C ILE A 17 -11.94 15.96 18.71
N ARG A 18 -13.14 16.09 19.27
CA ARG A 18 -14.38 15.79 18.56
C ARG A 18 -14.59 16.90 17.55
N ILE A 19 -14.08 16.72 16.33
CA ILE A 19 -14.45 17.57 15.21
C ILE A 19 -15.95 17.31 15.01
N GLU A 20 -16.79 18.33 15.21
CA GLU A 20 -18.20 18.26 14.83
C GLU A 20 -18.25 17.84 13.36
N GLU A 21 -18.87 16.69 13.08
CA GLU A 21 -18.94 16.23 11.70
C GLU A 21 -19.73 17.25 10.88
N THR A 22 -19.10 17.71 9.81
CA THR A 22 -19.79 18.47 8.76
C THR A 22 -20.95 17.65 8.20
N GLN A 23 -21.96 18.32 7.63
CA GLN A 23 -23.24 17.76 7.18
C GLN A 23 -23.18 16.28 6.73
N PRO A 24 -24.14 15.44 7.15
CA PRO A 24 -24.13 14.00 6.92
C PRO A 24 -24.14 13.67 5.43
N ALA A 25 -23.39 12.63 5.05
CA ALA A 25 -23.40 12.10 3.69
C ALA A 25 -24.79 11.58 3.31
N LYS A 26 -25.21 11.80 2.06
CA LYS A 26 -26.47 11.28 1.54
C LYS A 26 -26.24 10.34 0.35
N TYR A 27 -27.04 9.29 0.30
CA TYR A 27 -27.18 8.37 -0.82
C TYR A 27 -28.41 8.80 -1.65
N VAL A 28 -28.23 9.04 -2.94
CA VAL A 28 -29.30 9.48 -3.84
C VAL A 28 -30.00 8.26 -4.45
N ASN A 29 -31.32 8.21 -4.33
CA ASN A 29 -32.16 7.17 -4.93
C ASN A 29 -33.13 7.78 -5.96
N PRO A 30 -33.13 7.30 -7.22
CA PRO A 30 -32.28 6.25 -7.80
C PRO A 30 -30.82 6.69 -8.01
N PRO A 31 -29.86 5.75 -8.02
CA PRO A 31 -28.43 6.07 -8.09
C PRO A 31 -28.04 6.72 -9.42
N GLN A 32 -28.70 6.36 -10.53
CA GLN A 32 -28.49 6.96 -11.84
C GLN A 32 -28.80 8.46 -11.90
N SER A 33 -29.55 8.98 -10.94
CA SER A 33 -29.79 10.42 -10.78
C SER A 33 -28.50 11.23 -10.71
N ILE A 34 -27.39 10.66 -10.23
CA ILE A 34 -26.11 11.37 -10.14
C ILE A 34 -25.46 11.63 -11.50
N LEU A 35 -25.92 10.96 -12.55
CA LEU A 35 -25.45 11.12 -13.94
C LEU A 35 -26.28 12.13 -14.73
N THR A 36 -27.26 12.76 -14.07
CA THR A 36 -28.17 13.74 -14.67
C THR A 36 -27.83 15.16 -14.22
N LYS A 37 -28.60 16.16 -14.68
CA LYS A 37 -28.44 17.58 -14.30
C LYS A 37 -29.07 17.92 -12.94
N LEU A 38 -29.30 16.94 -12.08
CA LEU A 38 -29.89 17.17 -10.77
C LEU A 38 -28.93 17.98 -9.88
N PRO A 39 -29.45 18.91 -9.06
CA PRO A 39 -28.64 19.61 -8.08
C PRO A 39 -28.28 18.65 -6.94
N LEU A 40 -27.00 18.30 -6.89
CA LEU A 40 -26.42 17.42 -5.86
C LEU A 40 -25.64 18.27 -4.85
N GLU A 41 -25.71 17.87 -3.58
CA GLU A 41 -24.79 18.35 -2.56
C GLU A 41 -23.38 17.77 -2.82
N GLU A 42 -22.36 18.47 -2.35
CA GLU A 42 -20.98 18.03 -2.52
C GLU A 42 -20.80 16.60 -1.98
N GLY A 43 -20.17 15.74 -2.78
CA GLY A 43 -19.88 14.37 -2.43
C GLY A 43 -21.04 13.37 -2.52
N GLU A 44 -22.30 13.80 -2.72
CA GLU A 44 -23.44 12.89 -2.88
C GLU A 44 -23.25 11.94 -4.07
N ALA A 45 -22.74 12.44 -5.18
CA ALA A 45 -22.54 11.64 -6.38
C ALA A 45 -21.57 10.46 -6.12
N ILE A 46 -20.38 10.76 -5.61
CA ILE A 46 -19.37 9.71 -5.35
C ILE A 46 -19.81 8.79 -4.21
N THR A 47 -20.41 9.32 -3.15
CA THR A 47 -20.99 8.51 -2.06
C THR A 47 -22.02 7.51 -2.59
N THR A 48 -22.93 7.99 -3.44
CA THR A 48 -23.98 7.17 -4.05
C THR A 48 -23.36 6.09 -4.94
N ALA A 49 -22.42 6.46 -5.81
CA ALA A 49 -21.73 5.53 -6.69
C ALA A 49 -20.99 4.43 -5.90
N ILE A 50 -20.30 4.79 -4.81
CA ILE A 50 -19.59 3.85 -3.93
C ILE A 50 -20.58 2.84 -3.32
N PHE A 51 -21.63 3.32 -2.63
CA PHE A 51 -22.53 2.41 -1.92
C PHE A 51 -23.42 1.59 -2.85
N TRP A 52 -23.78 2.14 -4.01
CA TRP A 52 -24.46 1.39 -5.05
C TRP A 52 -23.56 0.26 -5.58
N MET A 53 -22.31 0.56 -5.93
CA MET A 53 -21.32 -0.42 -6.38
C MET A 53 -21.07 -1.51 -5.33
N LEU A 54 -20.97 -1.13 -4.05
CA LEU A 54 -20.78 -2.07 -2.93
C LEU A 54 -22.05 -2.89 -2.61
N GLY A 55 -23.21 -2.49 -3.14
CA GLY A 55 -24.51 -3.09 -2.82
C GLY A 55 -24.91 -2.95 -1.34
N LYS A 56 -24.25 -2.05 -0.60
CA LYS A 56 -24.41 -1.86 0.85
C LYS A 56 -24.27 -0.39 1.21
N ARG A 57 -25.15 0.09 2.08
CA ARG A 57 -25.16 1.46 2.62
C ARG A 57 -25.13 1.42 4.15
N PRO A 58 -24.22 2.14 4.81
CA PRO A 58 -24.21 2.24 6.27
C PRO A 58 -25.34 3.17 6.75
N VAL A 59 -25.88 2.92 7.95
CA VAL A 59 -27.02 3.68 8.52
C VAL A 59 -26.72 5.18 8.66
N ILE A 60 -25.45 5.53 8.89
CA ILE A 60 -25.01 6.93 9.02
C ILE A 60 -25.15 7.74 7.72
N VAL A 61 -25.25 7.07 6.56
CA VAL A 61 -25.46 7.70 5.25
C VAL A 61 -26.95 7.66 4.97
N GLN A 62 -27.63 8.80 5.10
CA GLN A 62 -29.08 8.88 4.92
C GLN A 62 -29.47 8.79 3.45
N GLU A 63 -30.70 8.35 3.19
CA GLU A 63 -31.22 8.27 1.83
C GLU A 63 -31.93 9.57 1.46
N ARG A 64 -31.59 10.10 0.29
CA ARG A 64 -32.27 11.21 -0.36
C ARG A 64 -33.04 10.68 -1.56
N HIS A 65 -34.36 10.70 -1.47
CA HIS A 65 -35.21 10.39 -2.60
C HIS A 65 -35.30 11.58 -3.54
N VAL A 66 -35.07 11.32 -4.83
CA VAL A 66 -35.34 12.32 -5.86
C VAL A 66 -36.85 12.45 -6.01
N ASN A 67 -37.37 13.66 -5.78
CA ASN A 67 -38.78 13.94 -6.02
C ASN A 67 -39.04 14.02 -7.53
N GLU A 68 -39.40 12.89 -8.14
CA GLU A 68 -39.69 12.80 -9.57
C GLU A 68 -40.79 13.79 -10.01
N ALA A 69 -41.75 14.09 -9.14
CA ALA A 69 -42.82 15.04 -9.48
C ALA A 69 -42.28 16.48 -9.69
N ALA A 70 -41.18 16.83 -9.03
CA ALA A 70 -40.53 18.13 -9.15
C ALA A 70 -39.58 18.24 -10.35
N LEU A 71 -39.34 17.14 -11.09
CA LEU A 71 -38.46 17.13 -12.25
C LEU A 71 -39.17 17.64 -13.50
N ASP A 72 -38.44 18.40 -14.30
CA ASP A 72 -38.91 18.75 -15.64
C ASP A 72 -38.90 17.53 -16.59
N ALA A 73 -39.55 17.67 -17.75
CA ALA A 73 -39.69 16.57 -18.71
C ALA A 73 -38.33 16.07 -19.24
N GLN A 74 -37.35 16.96 -19.41
CA GLN A 74 -36.02 16.61 -19.89
C GLN A 74 -35.25 15.82 -18.84
N GLN A 75 -35.35 16.19 -17.56
CA GLN A 75 -34.75 15.51 -16.44
C GLN A 75 -35.35 14.12 -16.22
N LYS A 76 -36.68 13.99 -16.33
CA LYS A 76 -37.37 12.69 -16.25
C LYS A 76 -36.91 11.73 -17.34
N GLU A 77 -36.86 12.21 -18.58
CA GLU A 77 -36.43 11.42 -19.71
C GLU A 77 -34.95 11.04 -19.61
N ALA A 78 -34.08 11.98 -19.20
CA ALA A 78 -32.67 11.69 -18.96
C ALA A 78 -32.48 10.65 -17.85
N LEU A 79 -33.27 10.73 -16.77
CA LEU A 79 -33.20 9.76 -15.68
C LEU A 79 -33.63 8.37 -16.15
N LYS A 80 -34.76 8.26 -16.84
CA LYS A 80 -35.25 7.00 -17.40
C LYS A 80 -34.21 6.36 -18.34
N ASN A 81 -33.70 7.15 -19.28
CA ASN A 81 -32.65 6.68 -20.20
C ASN A 81 -31.38 6.25 -19.46
N SER A 82 -31.02 6.92 -18.36
CA SER A 82 -29.87 6.52 -17.57
C SER A 82 -30.09 5.23 -16.80
N ILE A 83 -31.30 4.94 -16.33
CA ILE A 83 -31.63 3.69 -15.61
C ILE A 83 -31.52 2.48 -16.55
N GLU A 84 -31.90 2.65 -17.82
CA GLU A 84 -31.90 1.58 -18.81
C GLU A 84 -30.55 1.43 -19.55
N SER A 85 -29.55 2.27 -19.23
CA SER A 85 -28.31 2.39 -20.00
C SER A 85 -27.13 1.61 -19.40
N PRO A 86 -26.54 0.64 -20.13
CA PRO A 86 -25.32 -0.04 -19.70
C PRO A 86 -24.10 0.90 -19.57
N LEU A 87 -24.11 2.04 -20.28
CA LEU A 87 -23.07 3.06 -20.11
C LEU A 87 -23.16 3.67 -18.72
N SER A 88 -24.37 3.95 -18.25
CA SER A 88 -24.60 4.55 -16.93
C SER A 88 -24.12 3.63 -15.81
N ASP A 89 -24.31 2.32 -15.93
CA ASP A 89 -23.74 1.36 -14.98
C ASP A 89 -22.21 1.38 -14.98
N GLN A 90 -21.56 1.40 -16.15
CA GLN A 90 -20.10 1.52 -16.22
C GLN A 90 -19.60 2.84 -15.59
N LEU A 91 -20.29 3.95 -15.81
CA LEU A 91 -19.97 5.24 -15.19
C LEU A 91 -20.12 5.19 -13.67
N LEU A 92 -21.20 4.61 -13.14
CA LEU A 92 -21.42 4.44 -11.71
C LEU A 92 -20.35 3.55 -11.08
N VAL A 93 -20.05 2.40 -11.68
CA VAL A 93 -18.99 1.50 -11.17
C VAL A 93 -17.64 2.20 -11.20
N PHE A 94 -17.30 2.90 -12.28
CA PHE A 94 -16.05 3.65 -12.38
C PHE A 94 -15.95 4.72 -11.29
N LEU A 95 -16.99 5.54 -11.10
CA LEU A 95 -17.03 6.58 -10.06
C LEU A 95 -16.94 5.98 -8.66
N GLY A 96 -17.61 4.86 -8.40
CA GLY A 96 -17.52 4.14 -7.13
C GLY A 96 -16.10 3.65 -6.87
N MET A 97 -15.50 2.95 -7.83
CA MET A 97 -14.14 2.43 -7.74
C MET A 97 -13.12 3.56 -7.54
N ALA A 98 -13.18 4.59 -8.38
CA ALA A 98 -12.31 5.75 -8.31
C ALA A 98 -12.50 6.51 -6.99
N GLY A 99 -13.74 6.65 -6.52
CA GLY A 99 -14.08 7.29 -5.25
C GLY A 99 -13.41 6.62 -4.05
N VAL A 100 -13.34 5.28 -4.02
CA VAL A 100 -12.60 4.56 -2.98
C VAL A 100 -11.10 4.66 -3.17
N MET A 101 -10.59 4.45 -4.40
CA MET A 101 -9.15 4.49 -4.68
C MET A 101 -8.53 5.86 -4.39
N THR A 102 -9.29 6.94 -4.60
CA THR A 102 -8.86 8.32 -4.33
C THR A 102 -8.70 8.65 -2.85
N LEU A 103 -9.15 7.77 -1.94
CA LEU A 103 -8.80 7.86 -0.52
C LEU A 103 -7.28 7.70 -0.29
N VAL A 104 -6.57 7.05 -1.22
CA VAL A 104 -5.12 6.78 -1.13
C VAL A 104 -4.34 7.23 -2.38
N LYS A 105 -4.99 7.39 -3.53
CA LYS A 105 -4.40 7.82 -4.80
C LYS A 105 -5.02 9.14 -5.26
N GLU A 106 -4.35 10.24 -4.90
CA GLU A 106 -4.90 11.56 -5.19
C GLU A 106 -5.06 11.81 -6.69
N VAL A 107 -6.22 12.31 -7.12
CA VAL A 107 -6.42 12.83 -8.48
C VAL A 107 -6.57 14.35 -8.44
N ARG A 108 -6.00 15.00 -9.46
CA ARG A 108 -6.04 16.45 -9.64
C ARG A 108 -6.28 16.74 -11.10
N THR A 109 -7.02 17.81 -11.38
CA THR A 109 -7.18 18.32 -12.75
C THR A 109 -5.95 19.08 -13.25
N THR A 110 -5.05 19.48 -12.35
CA THR A 110 -3.82 20.23 -12.68
C THR A 110 -2.60 19.67 -11.95
N GLY A 111 -1.43 19.76 -12.58
CA GLY A 111 -0.13 19.39 -12.00
C GLY A 111 0.45 18.05 -12.48
N PRO A 112 1.72 17.76 -12.12
CA PRO A 112 2.51 16.66 -12.70
C PRO A 112 2.18 15.26 -12.15
N THR A 113 1.33 15.15 -11.13
CA THR A 113 1.10 13.91 -10.36
C THR A 113 -0.37 13.50 -10.28
N ALA A 114 -1.09 13.57 -11.41
CA ALA A 114 -2.48 13.10 -11.45
C ALA A 114 -2.54 11.57 -11.59
N ASN A 115 -3.09 10.86 -10.59
CA ASN A 115 -3.33 9.41 -10.67
C ASN A 115 -4.49 9.04 -11.62
N THR A 116 -4.95 9.97 -12.46
CA THR A 116 -6.04 9.78 -13.41
C THR A 116 -5.78 8.63 -14.37
N GLU A 117 -4.59 8.59 -14.99
CA GLU A 117 -4.20 7.48 -15.88
C GLU A 117 -4.14 6.14 -15.14
N TYR A 118 -3.72 6.15 -13.87
CA TYR A 118 -3.70 4.96 -13.03
C TYR A 118 -5.10 4.39 -12.82
N LEU A 119 -6.09 5.24 -12.50
CA LEU A 119 -7.49 4.82 -12.34
C LEU A 119 -8.06 4.24 -13.65
N THR A 120 -7.79 4.89 -14.78
CA THR A 120 -8.23 4.39 -16.09
C THR A 120 -7.61 3.04 -16.43
N LYS A 121 -6.31 2.84 -16.16
CA LYS A 121 -5.65 1.54 -16.35
C LYS A 121 -6.25 0.43 -15.49
N ARG A 122 -6.65 0.74 -14.25
CA ARG A 122 -7.34 -0.21 -13.37
C ARG A 122 -8.71 -0.60 -13.90
N TRP A 123 -9.47 0.37 -14.41
CA TRP A 123 -10.73 0.11 -15.09
C TRP A 123 -10.55 -0.76 -16.34
N GLN A 124 -9.61 -0.40 -17.21
CA GLN A 124 -9.27 -1.17 -18.41
C GLN A 124 -8.91 -2.62 -18.11
N ALA A 125 -8.16 -2.86 -17.02
CA ALA A 125 -7.83 -4.21 -16.58
C ALA A 125 -9.09 -5.02 -16.20
N ILE A 126 -10.07 -4.40 -15.53
CA ILE A 126 -11.37 -5.03 -15.24
C ILE A 126 -12.10 -5.34 -16.54
N CYS A 127 -12.18 -4.37 -17.46
CA CYS A 127 -12.86 -4.56 -18.74
C CYS A 127 -12.27 -5.72 -19.54
N ALA A 128 -10.95 -5.77 -19.66
CA ALA A 128 -10.23 -6.83 -20.35
C ALA A 128 -10.46 -8.20 -19.68
N THR A 129 -10.41 -8.27 -18.35
CA THR A 129 -10.61 -9.52 -17.59
C THR A 129 -12.03 -10.05 -17.75
N MET A 130 -13.02 -9.16 -17.77
CA MET A 130 -14.44 -9.51 -17.86
C MET A 130 -14.95 -9.67 -19.29
N GLY A 131 -14.13 -9.34 -20.30
CA GLY A 131 -14.55 -9.32 -21.70
C GLY A 131 -15.64 -8.28 -22.00
N ILE A 132 -15.75 -7.22 -21.19
CA ILE A 132 -16.71 -6.13 -21.42
C ILE A 132 -16.07 -5.04 -22.28
N ARG A 133 -16.89 -4.42 -23.14
CA ARG A 133 -16.44 -3.25 -23.91
C ARG A 133 -16.12 -2.11 -22.94
N ASP A 134 -14.89 -1.62 -23.03
CA ASP A 134 -14.48 -0.42 -22.30
C ASP A 134 -15.02 0.83 -22.97
N GLU A 135 -15.97 1.51 -22.30
CA GLU A 135 -16.56 2.75 -22.81
C GLU A 135 -15.62 3.95 -22.68
N PHE A 136 -14.50 3.83 -21.96
CA PHE A 136 -13.47 4.86 -21.77
C PHE A 136 -12.32 4.75 -22.79
N ALA A 137 -12.22 3.63 -23.51
CA ALA A 137 -11.20 3.41 -24.53
C ALA A 137 -11.49 4.23 -25.80
N ALA A 138 -10.51 4.27 -26.71
CA ALA A 138 -10.69 4.84 -28.04
C ALA A 138 -11.85 4.15 -28.78
N GLY A 139 -12.83 4.92 -29.25
CA GLY A 139 -14.05 4.40 -29.86
C GLY A 139 -15.15 3.99 -28.86
N GLY A 140 -14.95 4.22 -27.56
CA GLY A 140 -15.99 4.14 -26.53
C GLY A 140 -16.94 5.36 -26.56
N ARG A 141 -18.00 5.31 -25.75
CA ARG A 141 -19.00 6.39 -25.67
C ARG A 141 -18.65 7.50 -24.68
N VAL A 142 -17.66 7.30 -23.79
CA VAL A 142 -17.24 8.34 -22.84
C VAL A 142 -16.41 9.39 -23.59
N THR A 143 -16.96 10.59 -23.71
CA THR A 143 -16.24 11.72 -24.31
C THR A 143 -15.19 12.26 -23.34
N ARG A 144 -14.21 13.00 -23.88
CA ARG A 144 -13.22 13.70 -23.06
C ARG A 144 -13.86 14.66 -22.05
N GLU A 145 -14.90 15.38 -22.47
CA GLU A 145 -15.63 16.31 -21.60
C GLU A 145 -16.30 15.58 -20.42
N MET A 146 -16.96 14.43 -20.69
CA MET A 146 -17.55 13.59 -19.64
C MET A 146 -16.47 13.10 -18.68
N PHE A 147 -15.34 12.63 -19.21
CA PHE A 147 -14.22 12.16 -18.40
C PHE A 147 -13.65 13.27 -17.51
N ASP A 148 -13.37 14.44 -18.08
CA ASP A 148 -12.87 15.60 -17.33
C ASP A 148 -13.87 16.06 -16.25
N GLY A 149 -15.17 15.99 -16.53
CA GLY A 149 -16.24 16.23 -15.55
C GLY A 149 -16.21 15.25 -14.37
N MET A 150 -15.99 13.96 -14.64
CA MET A 150 -15.84 12.94 -13.59
C MET A 150 -14.59 13.17 -12.74
N ILE A 151 -13.47 13.56 -13.35
CA ILE A 151 -12.24 13.86 -12.59
C ILE A 151 -12.43 15.08 -11.69
N LYS A 152 -13.10 16.14 -12.16
CA LYS A 152 -13.47 17.29 -11.32
C LYS A 152 -14.35 16.88 -10.14
N LEU A 153 -15.31 15.99 -10.37
CA LEU A 153 -16.17 15.47 -9.32
C LEU A 153 -15.37 14.68 -8.27
N LEU A 154 -14.41 13.85 -8.69
CA LEU A 154 -13.51 13.13 -7.79
C LEU A 154 -12.56 14.07 -7.02
N GLU A 155 -12.10 15.16 -7.64
CA GLU A 155 -11.30 16.20 -6.99
C GLU A 155 -12.08 16.90 -5.87
N ALA A 156 -13.32 17.31 -6.14
CA ALA A 156 -14.21 17.88 -5.14
C ALA A 156 -14.50 16.88 -4.00
N TRP A 157 -14.79 15.62 -4.35
CA TRP A 157 -15.01 14.54 -3.39
C TRP A 157 -13.85 14.35 -2.42
N GLN A 158 -12.60 14.32 -2.91
CA GLN A 158 -11.42 14.14 -2.06
C GLN A 158 -11.26 15.24 -1.02
N THR A 159 -11.61 16.47 -1.38
CA THR A 159 -11.61 17.60 -0.43
C THR A 159 -12.71 17.44 0.61
N TRP A 160 -13.90 17.06 0.14
CA TRP A 160 -15.09 16.88 0.97
C TRP A 160 -14.97 15.72 1.98
N ILE A 161 -14.41 14.57 1.58
CA ILE A 161 -14.33 13.37 2.43
C ILE A 161 -13.23 13.46 3.50
N LYS A 162 -12.23 14.36 3.33
CA LYS A 162 -11.15 14.55 4.32
C LYS A 162 -11.68 14.88 5.71
N ALA A 163 -12.70 15.73 5.79
CA ALA A 163 -13.32 16.17 7.04
C ALA A 163 -14.33 15.17 7.66
N ARG A 164 -14.61 14.04 7.00
CA ARG A 164 -15.66 13.07 7.39
C ARG A 164 -15.07 11.70 7.72
N ALA A 165 -14.44 11.62 8.90
CA ALA A 165 -13.72 10.43 9.32
C ALA A 165 -14.61 9.18 9.44
N ASN A 166 -15.85 9.31 9.93
CA ASN A 166 -16.74 8.15 10.08
C ASN A 166 -17.17 7.60 8.72
N VAL A 167 -17.57 8.48 7.79
CA VAL A 167 -17.95 8.07 6.43
C VAL A 167 -16.77 7.39 5.72
N ARG A 168 -15.58 7.98 5.81
CA ARG A 168 -14.36 7.39 5.25
C ARG A 168 -14.09 6.00 5.84
N ARG A 169 -14.22 5.84 7.17
CA ARG A 169 -14.03 4.56 7.86
C ARG A 169 -15.01 3.51 7.37
N GLU A 170 -16.31 3.84 7.27
CA GLU A 170 -17.33 2.91 6.79
C GLU A 170 -17.08 2.49 5.33
N ILE A 171 -16.73 3.43 4.45
CA ILE A 171 -16.36 3.13 3.06
C ILE A 171 -15.20 2.13 3.02
N LEU A 172 -14.16 2.37 3.81
CA LEU A 172 -12.99 1.51 3.85
C LEU A 172 -13.33 0.11 4.37
N LEU A 173 -14.06 0.01 5.49
CA LEU A 173 -14.50 -1.27 6.06
C LEU A 173 -15.31 -2.09 5.05
N LEU A 174 -16.29 -1.47 4.39
CA LEU A 174 -17.10 -2.13 3.37
C LEU A 174 -16.28 -2.55 2.15
N SER A 175 -15.25 -1.78 1.78
CA SER A 175 -14.41 -2.06 0.62
C SER A 175 -13.42 -3.22 0.84
N ILE A 176 -12.98 -3.44 2.08
CA ILE A 176 -12.04 -4.51 2.42
C ILE A 176 -12.73 -5.78 2.93
N ALA A 177 -14.00 -5.69 3.32
CA ALA A 177 -14.79 -6.83 3.78
C ALA A 177 -14.82 -7.97 2.74
N ASP A 178 -15.08 -9.19 3.21
CA ASP A 178 -15.23 -10.33 2.32
C ASP A 178 -16.37 -10.09 1.34
N ILE A 179 -16.09 -10.40 0.08
CA ILE A 179 -17.04 -10.16 -1.01
C ILE A 179 -18.04 -11.32 -0.95
N PRO A 180 -19.35 -11.06 -0.77
CA PRO A 180 -20.33 -12.14 -0.74
C PRO A 180 -20.29 -12.97 -2.03
N ASP A 181 -20.43 -14.30 -1.92
CA ASP A 181 -20.41 -15.19 -3.08
C ASP A 181 -21.49 -14.83 -4.12
N GLN A 182 -22.63 -14.33 -3.64
CA GLN A 182 -23.75 -13.86 -4.47
C GLN A 182 -23.56 -12.48 -5.13
N ALA A 183 -22.46 -11.76 -4.84
CA ALA A 183 -22.21 -10.47 -5.46
C ALA A 183 -22.01 -10.62 -6.97
N PRO A 184 -22.44 -9.65 -7.81
CA PRO A 184 -22.17 -9.67 -9.24
C PRO A 184 -20.66 -9.77 -9.53
N ASP A 185 -20.27 -10.52 -10.56
CA ASP A 185 -18.84 -10.75 -10.87
C ASP A 185 -18.08 -9.47 -11.18
N LEU A 186 -18.73 -8.49 -11.82
CA LEU A 186 -18.16 -7.17 -12.04
C LEU A 186 -17.79 -6.51 -10.70
N VAL A 187 -18.69 -6.55 -9.71
CA VAL A 187 -18.45 -5.99 -8.37
C VAL A 187 -17.30 -6.72 -7.68
N LYS A 188 -17.22 -8.05 -7.80
CA LYS A 188 -16.10 -8.84 -7.29
C LYS A 188 -14.77 -8.36 -7.86
N LYS A 189 -14.67 -8.21 -9.19
CA LYS A 189 -13.45 -7.73 -9.85
C LYS A 189 -13.07 -6.30 -9.50
N VAL A 190 -14.06 -5.44 -9.35
CA VAL A 190 -13.84 -4.06 -8.89
C VAL A 190 -13.27 -4.06 -7.47
N LEU A 191 -13.85 -4.84 -6.56
CA LEU A 191 -13.38 -4.94 -5.17
C LEU A 191 -11.98 -5.57 -5.09
N GLU A 192 -11.65 -6.55 -5.94
CA GLU A 192 -10.28 -7.08 -6.05
C GLU A 192 -9.29 -5.95 -6.43
N GLN A 193 -9.60 -5.11 -7.42
CA GLN A 193 -8.74 -3.98 -7.78
C GLN A 193 -8.63 -2.96 -6.64
N ILE A 194 -9.73 -2.63 -5.96
CA ILE A 194 -9.73 -1.71 -4.81
C ILE A 194 -8.84 -2.28 -3.70
N LYS A 195 -9.03 -3.55 -3.30
CA LYS A 195 -8.22 -4.21 -2.27
C LYS A 195 -6.75 -4.17 -2.63
N MET A 196 -6.40 -4.45 -3.89
CA MET A 196 -5.00 -4.38 -4.37
C MET A 196 -4.40 -2.97 -4.23
N VAL A 197 -5.17 -1.91 -4.46
CA VAL A 197 -4.70 -0.52 -4.34
C VAL A 197 -4.53 -0.10 -2.88
N LEU A 198 -5.43 -0.56 -2.00
CA LEU A 198 -5.40 -0.25 -0.57
C LEU A 198 -4.35 -1.09 0.18
N TYR A 199 -4.11 -2.33 -0.25
CA TYR A 199 -3.19 -3.27 0.37
C TYR A 199 -1.75 -2.73 0.31
N GLY A 200 -1.08 -2.67 1.47
CA GLY A 200 0.29 -2.20 1.58
C GLY A 200 0.47 -0.71 1.28
N TYR A 201 -0.62 0.05 1.14
CA TYR A 201 -0.52 1.49 0.90
C TYR A 201 0.32 2.16 2.00
N GLY A 202 1.27 3.01 1.61
CA GLY A 202 2.16 3.69 2.55
C GLY A 202 3.15 2.79 3.30
N LEU A 203 3.21 1.49 2.98
CA LEU A 203 4.11 0.51 3.60
C LEU A 203 5.26 0.08 2.67
N LYS A 204 5.40 0.71 1.49
CA LYS A 204 6.42 0.31 0.50
C LYS A 204 7.85 0.35 1.06
N SER A 205 8.20 1.37 1.84
CA SER A 205 9.50 1.46 2.50
C SER A 205 9.69 0.35 3.54
N THR A 206 8.64 0.04 4.31
CA THR A 206 8.62 -1.09 5.24
C THR A 206 8.84 -2.42 4.51
N GLU A 207 8.16 -2.66 3.39
CA GLU A 207 8.35 -3.87 2.57
C GLU A 207 9.78 -4.00 2.06
N VAL A 208 10.38 -2.91 1.58
CA VAL A 208 11.76 -2.91 1.09
C VAL A 208 12.74 -3.24 2.23
N MET A 209 12.55 -2.63 3.41
CA MET A 209 13.38 -2.94 4.59
C MET A 209 13.19 -4.38 5.06
N CYS A 210 11.95 -4.88 5.13
CA CYS A 210 11.67 -6.27 5.51
C CYS A 210 12.22 -7.28 4.49
N GLY A 211 12.19 -6.97 3.19
CA GLY A 211 12.85 -7.81 2.19
C GLY A 211 14.36 -7.85 2.40
N PHE A 212 14.97 -6.70 2.67
CA PHE A 212 16.40 -6.61 2.95
C PHE A 212 16.83 -7.39 4.19
N THR A 213 16.01 -7.49 5.24
CA THR A 213 16.37 -8.31 6.42
C THR A 213 16.48 -9.81 6.14
N THR A 214 15.99 -10.25 4.97
CA THR A 214 16.16 -11.64 4.47
C THR A 214 17.21 -11.76 3.36
N SER A 215 17.89 -10.66 3.02
CA SER A 215 18.95 -10.66 2.01
C SER A 215 20.26 -11.24 2.57
N ASP A 216 21.15 -11.57 1.65
CA ASP A 216 22.52 -11.99 1.91
C ASP A 216 23.50 -10.80 1.87
N SER A 217 23.08 -9.58 2.22
CA SER A 217 23.97 -8.42 2.20
C SER A 217 24.88 -8.34 3.44
N GLU A 218 26.18 -8.08 3.26
CA GLU A 218 27.10 -7.80 4.37
C GLU A 218 26.71 -6.55 5.17
N ALA A 219 25.92 -5.64 4.61
CA ALA A 219 25.46 -4.46 5.35
C ALA A 219 24.65 -4.82 6.61
N LEU A 220 24.09 -6.04 6.70
CA LEU A 220 23.48 -6.57 7.94
C LEU A 220 24.48 -6.83 9.07
N LEU A 221 25.80 -6.81 8.80
CA LEU A 221 26.85 -6.87 9.82
C LEU A 221 27.13 -5.51 10.46
N ILE A 222 26.60 -4.41 9.91
CA ILE A 222 26.75 -3.08 10.50
C ILE A 222 25.85 -3.01 11.74
N PRO A 223 26.39 -2.75 12.96
CA PRO A 223 25.62 -2.85 14.20
C PRO A 223 24.33 -2.02 14.20
N GLN A 224 24.36 -0.81 13.65
CA GLN A 224 23.20 0.09 13.56
C GLN A 224 22.12 -0.43 12.60
N VAL A 225 22.53 -0.94 11.43
CA VAL A 225 21.61 -1.54 10.44
C VAL A 225 20.96 -2.79 11.03
N ASN A 226 21.78 -3.61 11.68
CA ASN A 226 21.40 -4.86 12.30
C ASN A 226 20.40 -4.67 13.45
N GLN A 227 20.67 -3.75 14.37
CA GLN A 227 19.74 -3.42 15.46
C GLN A 227 18.41 -2.88 14.92
N GLN A 228 18.46 -1.96 13.95
CA GLN A 228 17.25 -1.42 13.31
C GLN A 228 16.44 -2.52 12.59
N ALA A 229 17.09 -3.54 12.02
CA ALA A 229 16.43 -4.68 11.40
C ALA A 229 15.65 -5.52 12.42
N VAL A 230 16.24 -5.80 13.58
CA VAL A 230 15.56 -6.50 14.69
C VAL A 230 14.39 -5.67 15.22
N ASP A 231 14.62 -4.37 15.47
CA ASP A 231 13.58 -3.46 15.97
C ASP A 231 12.41 -3.34 15.00
N LEU A 232 12.68 -3.30 13.68
CA LEU A 232 11.65 -3.33 12.65
C LEU A 232 10.88 -4.65 12.65
N LYS A 233 11.59 -5.79 12.68
CA LYS A 233 10.96 -7.13 12.71
C LYS A 233 10.01 -7.26 13.90
N ARG A 234 10.43 -6.79 15.07
CA ARG A 234 9.62 -6.76 16.30
C ARG A 234 8.40 -5.86 16.14
N ALA A 235 8.58 -4.61 15.68
CA ALA A 235 7.48 -3.68 15.47
C ALA A 235 6.44 -4.21 14.46
N VAL A 236 6.89 -4.86 13.37
CA VAL A 236 6.01 -5.50 12.40
C VAL A 236 5.24 -6.67 13.02
N ALA A 237 5.90 -7.53 13.80
CA ALA A 237 5.24 -8.65 14.47
C ALA A 237 4.17 -8.18 15.44
N GLU A 238 4.49 -7.20 16.31
CA GLU A 238 3.54 -6.62 17.26
C GLU A 238 2.34 -5.98 16.56
N LEU A 239 2.55 -5.24 15.46
CA LEU A 239 1.46 -4.62 14.71
C LEU A 239 0.60 -5.64 13.96
N LYS A 240 1.19 -6.73 13.47
CA LYS A 240 0.44 -7.85 12.87
C LYS A 240 -0.42 -8.56 13.91
N GLU A 241 0.12 -8.78 15.10
CA GLU A 241 -0.62 -9.36 16.22
C GLU A 241 -1.76 -8.44 16.67
N GLN A 242 -1.48 -7.15 16.83
CA GLN A 242 -2.45 -6.15 17.30
C GLN A 242 -3.61 -5.92 16.32
N HIS A 243 -3.32 -5.81 15.03
CA HIS A 243 -4.31 -5.40 14.01
C HIS A 243 -4.81 -6.54 13.13
N GLY A 244 -4.19 -7.73 13.22
CA GLY A 244 -4.62 -8.94 12.53
C GLY A 244 -4.84 -8.72 11.02
N PRO A 245 -6.02 -9.06 10.48
CA PRO A 245 -6.35 -8.87 9.06
C PRO A 245 -6.29 -7.42 8.56
N LEU A 246 -6.32 -6.42 9.47
CA LEU A 246 -6.25 -5.01 9.10
C LEU A 246 -4.81 -4.50 8.94
N TYR A 247 -3.80 -5.28 9.32
CA TYR A 247 -2.39 -4.88 9.21
C TYR A 247 -1.99 -4.41 7.80
N PRO A 248 -2.39 -5.07 6.69
CA PRO A 248 -2.05 -4.58 5.36
C PRO A 248 -2.64 -3.21 5.01
N TYR A 249 -3.62 -2.74 5.78
CA TYR A 249 -4.31 -1.47 5.60
C TYR A 249 -3.95 -0.42 6.67
N LEU A 250 -2.86 -0.64 7.41
CA LEU A 250 -2.44 0.14 8.58
C LEU A 250 -2.24 1.65 8.35
N ARG A 251 -1.94 2.08 7.12
CA ARG A 251 -1.84 3.51 6.76
C ARG A 251 -3.10 4.07 6.10
N VAL A 252 -4.00 3.18 5.67
CA VAL A 252 -5.28 3.54 5.06
C VAL A 252 -6.29 3.86 6.16
N PHE A 253 -6.39 2.96 7.14
CA PHE A 253 -6.98 3.27 8.43
C PHE A 253 -5.87 3.91 9.26
N PRO A 254 -6.03 5.11 9.85
CA PRO A 254 -5.01 5.68 10.72
C PRO A 254 -4.99 4.92 12.07
N LEU A 255 -4.56 3.66 12.04
CA LEU A 255 -4.55 2.78 13.21
C LEU A 255 -3.37 3.14 14.13
N PRO A 256 -3.54 3.00 15.45
CA PRO A 256 -2.48 3.30 16.40
C PRO A 256 -1.19 2.51 16.09
N GLY A 257 -0.06 3.18 16.20
CA GLY A 257 1.27 2.58 16.02
C GLY A 257 1.77 2.54 14.57
N ALA A 258 0.98 2.96 13.57
CA ALA A 258 1.41 3.00 12.16
C ALA A 258 2.72 3.78 11.93
N ASP A 259 2.93 4.86 12.69
CA ASP A 259 4.12 5.71 12.58
C ASP A 259 5.41 5.02 13.01
N ARG A 260 5.32 3.92 13.79
CA ARG A 260 6.49 3.12 14.15
C ARG A 260 7.20 2.57 12.92
N LEU A 261 6.46 2.23 11.86
CA LEU A 261 7.00 1.66 10.62
C LEU A 261 7.57 2.72 9.64
N HIS A 262 7.58 3.99 10.02
CA HIS A 262 8.12 5.05 9.17
C HIS A 262 9.63 4.88 8.97
N ASN A 263 10.12 5.02 7.73
CA ASN A 263 11.54 4.83 7.40
C ASN A 263 12.51 5.74 8.18
N ARG A 264 12.05 6.94 8.58
CA ARG A 264 12.79 7.85 9.47
C ARG A 264 13.15 7.26 10.83
N ASN A 265 12.45 6.24 11.31
CA ASN A 265 12.79 5.54 12.55
C ASN A 265 13.88 4.49 12.35
N TYR A 266 14.16 4.12 11.10
CA TYR A 266 15.13 3.10 10.72
C TYR A 266 16.04 3.63 9.60
N PRO A 267 16.74 4.77 9.79
CA PRO A 267 17.39 5.48 8.70
C PRO A 267 18.54 4.69 8.06
N ASP A 268 19.35 3.98 8.86
CA ASP A 268 20.49 3.19 8.38
C ASP A 268 20.01 1.95 7.64
N LEU A 269 19.02 1.24 8.19
CA LEU A 269 18.38 0.09 7.55
C LEU A 269 17.70 0.48 6.25
N TYR A 270 16.95 1.59 6.23
CA TYR A 270 16.29 2.06 5.02
C TYR A 270 17.30 2.39 3.93
N TYR A 271 18.38 3.10 4.27
CA TYR A 271 19.42 3.42 3.31
C TYR A 271 20.10 2.15 2.77
N ALA A 272 20.47 1.20 3.63
CA ALA A 272 21.04 -0.09 3.22
C ALA A 272 20.10 -0.85 2.27
N ALA A 273 18.83 -0.98 2.66
CA ALA A 273 17.83 -1.71 1.87
C ALA A 273 17.60 -1.09 0.48
N VAL A 274 17.51 0.25 0.39
CA VAL A 274 17.35 0.93 -0.89
C VAL A 274 18.63 0.82 -1.72
N SER A 275 19.82 0.95 -1.11
CA SER A 275 21.11 0.83 -1.81
C SER A 275 21.26 -0.56 -2.47
N THR A 276 21.00 -1.63 -1.71
CA THR A 276 20.99 -3.01 -2.23
C THR A 276 19.93 -3.20 -3.32
N ALA A 277 18.72 -2.67 -3.14
CA ALA A 277 17.66 -2.83 -4.13
C ALA A 277 17.91 -2.04 -5.43
N VAL A 278 18.61 -0.90 -5.36
CA VAL A 278 19.12 -0.18 -6.56
C VAL A 278 20.17 -1.03 -7.27
N HIS A 279 21.14 -1.57 -6.53
CA HIS A 279 22.21 -2.40 -7.09
C HIS A 279 21.65 -3.64 -7.81
N ASN A 280 20.69 -4.32 -7.19
CA ASN A 280 20.06 -5.53 -7.74
C ASN A 280 19.05 -5.24 -8.86
N LYS A 281 18.78 -3.96 -9.16
CA LYS A 281 17.75 -3.52 -10.12
C LYS A 281 16.33 -3.99 -9.76
N ASP A 282 16.09 -4.25 -8.48
CA ASP A 282 14.79 -4.69 -7.95
C ASP A 282 13.79 -3.52 -7.80
N LEU A 283 14.28 -2.29 -7.81
CA LEU A 283 13.43 -1.10 -7.79
C LEU A 283 12.95 -0.76 -9.21
N GLY A 284 11.78 -1.27 -9.57
CA GLY A 284 11.11 -0.92 -10.82
C GLY A 284 10.89 0.59 -10.99
N VAL A 285 11.30 1.10 -12.15
CA VAL A 285 11.30 2.50 -12.60
C VAL A 285 12.15 3.43 -11.71
N GLU A 286 13.32 3.79 -12.24
CA GLU A 286 14.28 4.74 -11.68
C GLU A 286 13.60 6.00 -11.12
N GLY A 287 13.91 6.38 -9.88
CA GLY A 287 13.57 7.69 -9.33
C GLY A 287 12.40 7.78 -8.33
N ARG A 288 11.68 6.69 -8.01
CA ARG A 288 10.60 6.74 -6.98
C ARG A 288 11.09 6.63 -5.53
N TYR A 289 12.30 6.14 -5.31
CA TYR A 289 12.90 6.06 -3.98
C TYR A 289 13.91 7.20 -3.84
N GLN A 290 13.48 8.29 -3.21
CA GLN A 290 14.39 9.38 -2.89
C GLN A 290 15.26 8.96 -1.70
N MET A 291 16.53 8.68 -1.97
CA MET A 291 17.57 8.49 -0.94
C MET A 291 17.94 9.81 -0.22
N THR A 292 17.50 10.95 -0.75
CA THR A 292 18.12 12.27 -0.53
C THR A 292 17.92 12.87 0.86
N ASP A 293 16.86 12.50 1.59
CA ASP A 293 16.49 13.23 2.83
C ASP A 293 16.70 12.44 4.13
N VAL A 294 17.20 11.20 4.07
CA VAL A 294 17.42 10.38 5.27
C VAL A 294 18.85 10.58 5.77
N GLN A 295 18.98 11.10 6.99
CA GLN A 295 20.26 11.21 7.72
C GLN A 295 20.53 9.89 8.45
N THR A 296 21.59 9.19 8.02
CA THR A 296 22.06 7.93 8.61
C THR A 296 23.02 8.21 9.77
N THR A 297 23.09 7.31 10.75
CA THR A 297 24.07 7.40 11.84
C THR A 297 25.42 6.84 11.42
N THR A 298 25.42 5.79 10.60
CA THR A 298 26.59 5.26 9.92
C THR A 298 26.82 6.01 8.61
N SER A 299 28.09 6.22 8.27
CA SER A 299 28.47 6.86 7.00
C SER A 299 27.88 6.11 5.80
N LYS A 300 27.20 6.83 4.90
CA LYS A 300 26.62 6.28 3.68
C LYS A 300 27.63 5.49 2.84
N ALA A 301 28.87 5.99 2.75
CA ALA A 301 29.94 5.31 2.02
C ALA A 301 30.36 3.95 2.65
N VAL A 302 30.17 3.78 3.96
CA VAL A 302 30.40 2.48 4.62
C VAL A 302 29.26 1.52 4.30
N ILE A 303 28.02 2.01 4.36
CA ILE A 303 26.83 1.21 4.02
C ILE A 303 26.91 0.76 2.57
N ASP A 304 27.15 1.65 1.61
CA ASP A 304 27.24 1.33 0.19
C ASP A 304 28.32 0.27 -0.10
N ARG A 305 29.51 0.42 0.51
CA ARG A 305 30.61 -0.56 0.35
C ARG A 305 30.24 -1.97 0.82
N MET A 306 29.37 -2.08 1.83
CA MET A 306 28.95 -3.37 2.40
C MET A 306 27.65 -3.88 1.78
N ALA A 307 26.82 -2.98 1.26
CA ALA A 307 25.56 -3.31 0.58
C ALA A 307 25.81 -4.20 -0.65
N ASP A 308 26.91 -3.94 -1.37
CA ASP A 308 27.34 -4.63 -2.59
C ASP A 308 28.00 -6.00 -2.35
N ARG A 309 28.16 -6.43 -1.08
CA ARG A 309 28.90 -7.66 -0.74
C ARG A 309 27.98 -8.73 -0.18
N LEU A 310 28.27 -9.97 -0.54
CA LEU A 310 27.58 -11.14 -0.02
C LEU A 310 28.03 -11.46 1.40
N LEU A 311 27.08 -11.84 2.24
CA LEU A 311 27.24 -12.10 3.66
C LEU A 311 28.18 -13.29 3.84
N HIS A 312 29.43 -12.98 4.16
CA HIS A 312 30.43 -13.96 4.53
C HIS A 312 30.73 -13.89 6.03
N ALA A 313 31.06 -15.03 6.63
CA ALA A 313 31.53 -15.08 8.00
C ALA A 313 32.84 -14.29 8.12
N ARG A 314 32.79 -13.08 8.70
CA ARG A 314 33.96 -12.22 8.90
C ARG A 314 34.44 -12.26 10.35
N VAL A 315 35.76 -12.17 10.51
CA VAL A 315 36.43 -11.96 11.79
C VAL A 315 36.06 -10.57 12.33
N GLY A 316 35.69 -10.48 13.60
CA GLY A 316 35.47 -9.19 14.29
C GLY A 316 34.02 -8.69 14.35
N VAL A 317 33.04 -9.52 14.01
CA VAL A 317 31.61 -9.22 14.30
C VAL A 317 31.36 -9.39 15.79
N ASP A 318 30.77 -8.39 16.42
CA ASP A 318 30.46 -8.44 17.85
C ASP A 318 29.34 -9.44 18.18
N GLN A 319 29.30 -9.88 19.44
CA GLN A 319 28.35 -10.91 19.88
C GLN A 319 26.89 -10.45 19.79
N VAL A 320 26.61 -9.16 19.93
CA VAL A 320 25.24 -8.61 19.86
C VAL A 320 24.74 -8.68 18.42
N THR A 321 25.58 -8.30 17.46
CA THR A 321 25.27 -8.43 16.02
C THR A 321 25.01 -9.90 15.65
N ILE A 322 25.78 -10.85 16.18
CA ILE A 322 25.54 -12.29 15.95
C ILE A 322 24.18 -12.73 16.53
N GLN A 323 23.85 -12.32 17.75
CA GLN A 323 22.56 -12.64 18.37
C GLN A 323 21.39 -12.07 17.58
N ASN A 324 21.48 -10.81 17.18
CA ASN A 324 20.47 -10.15 16.36
C ASN A 324 20.29 -10.83 14.99
N LEU A 325 21.38 -11.25 14.32
CA LEU A 325 21.28 -12.02 13.08
C LEU A 325 20.53 -13.35 13.31
N ALA A 326 20.79 -14.02 14.43
CA ALA A 326 20.06 -15.23 14.79
C ALA A 326 18.56 -14.94 15.03
N GLU A 327 18.21 -13.80 15.66
CA GLU A 327 16.81 -13.35 15.78
C GLU A 327 16.16 -13.08 14.42
N LEU A 328 16.93 -12.63 13.43
CA LEU A 328 16.46 -12.49 12.05
C LEU A 328 16.28 -13.83 11.33
N GLY A 329 16.85 -14.93 11.85
CA GLY A 329 16.87 -16.25 11.24
C GLY A 329 18.10 -16.50 10.37
N ILE A 330 19.12 -15.65 10.48
CA ILE A 330 20.37 -15.73 9.72
C ILE A 330 21.42 -16.41 10.59
N THR A 331 21.83 -17.61 10.21
CA THR A 331 22.98 -18.28 10.79
C THR A 331 24.22 -17.98 9.97
N LEU A 332 25.17 -17.26 10.56
CA LEU A 332 26.50 -17.16 9.97
C LEU A 332 27.13 -18.57 9.93
N PRO A 333 27.74 -18.99 8.80
CA PRO A 333 28.45 -20.25 8.75
C PRO A 333 29.50 -20.26 9.88
N ARG A 334 29.40 -21.24 10.79
CA ARG A 334 30.48 -21.48 11.76
C ARG A 334 31.72 -21.80 10.95
N ARG A 335 32.80 -21.04 11.18
CA ARG A 335 34.09 -21.42 10.61
C ARG A 335 34.49 -22.75 11.26
N ARG A 336 34.72 -23.77 10.41
CA ARG A 336 35.55 -24.93 10.74
C ARG A 336 36.87 -24.40 11.32
N THR A 337 37.25 -24.83 12.51
CA THR A 337 38.57 -24.53 13.06
C THR A 337 39.64 -25.04 12.10
N GLY A 338 40.80 -24.40 12.02
CA GLY A 338 41.85 -24.75 11.02
C GLY A 338 42.36 -26.19 11.06
N GLU A 339 41.97 -26.99 12.06
CA GLU A 339 42.18 -28.44 12.10
C GLU A 339 41.17 -29.22 11.23
N GLU A 340 39.89 -28.79 11.18
CA GLU A 340 38.84 -29.43 10.37
C GLU A 340 38.94 -29.12 8.86
N GLU A 341 39.62 -28.02 8.51
CA GLU A 341 39.92 -27.67 7.11
C GLU A 341 41.01 -28.59 6.53
N ASN A 342 41.94 -29.07 7.37
CA ASN A 342 42.94 -30.06 6.99
C ASN A 342 42.37 -31.48 6.87
N ASP A 343 41.42 -31.86 7.74
CA ASP A 343 40.76 -33.17 7.66
C ASP A 343 39.82 -33.26 6.45
N TRP A 344 39.09 -32.19 6.12
CA TRP A 344 38.24 -32.20 4.92
C TRP A 344 39.05 -32.19 3.61
N VAL A 345 40.18 -31.48 3.57
CA VAL A 345 41.11 -31.53 2.42
C VAL A 345 41.79 -32.90 2.32
N ARG A 346 42.06 -33.57 3.46
CA ARG A 346 42.56 -34.96 3.48
C ARG A 346 41.52 -35.97 3.01
N ASP A 347 40.26 -35.82 3.42
CA ASP A 347 39.18 -36.70 3.00
C ASP A 347 38.89 -36.53 1.50
N LEU A 348 38.83 -35.30 0.98
CA LEU A 348 38.70 -35.07 -0.47
C LEU A 348 39.92 -35.56 -1.26
N ALA A 349 41.13 -35.42 -0.73
CA ALA A 349 42.33 -35.94 -1.38
C ALA A 349 42.37 -37.48 -1.34
N GLY A 350 41.77 -38.12 -0.33
CA GLY A 350 41.60 -39.57 -0.23
C GLY A 350 40.59 -40.10 -1.25
N GLU A 351 39.42 -39.46 -1.37
CA GLU A 351 38.37 -39.84 -2.33
C GLU A 351 38.84 -39.66 -3.79
N LEU A 352 39.56 -38.58 -4.10
CA LEU A 352 40.14 -38.34 -5.44
C LEU A 352 41.32 -39.26 -5.78
N ALA A 353 42.00 -39.82 -4.77
CA ALA A 353 43.05 -40.82 -4.98
C ALA A 353 42.46 -42.22 -5.24
N GLU A 354 41.32 -42.56 -4.63
CA GLU A 354 40.59 -43.80 -4.91
C GLU A 354 39.95 -43.80 -6.32
N GLU A 355 39.38 -42.67 -6.76
CA GLU A 355 38.83 -42.53 -8.12
C GLU A 355 39.91 -42.62 -9.22
N ASN A 356 41.12 -42.09 -8.99
CA ASN A 356 42.22 -42.19 -9.95
C ASN A 356 42.90 -43.56 -9.98
N SER A 357 42.68 -44.42 -8.97
CA SER A 357 43.17 -45.81 -9.00
C SER A 357 42.31 -46.74 -9.88
N CYS A 358 41.08 -46.32 -10.20
CA CYS A 358 40.14 -47.08 -11.04
C CYS A 358 40.28 -46.81 -12.55
N PHE A 359 41.07 -45.81 -12.96
CA PHE A 359 41.34 -45.48 -14.37
C PHE A 359 42.78 -45.82 -14.79
N GLY A 360 43.21 -47.06 -14.52
CA GLY A 360 44.37 -47.65 -15.17
C GLY A 360 44.02 -48.13 -16.58
N PHE A 361 44.18 -47.27 -17.60
CA PHE A 361 44.13 -47.68 -19.00
C PHE A 361 45.38 -48.51 -19.35
N SER A 362 45.11 -49.70 -19.87
CA SER A 362 46.04 -50.58 -20.59
C SER A 362 46.40 -50.00 -21.96
#